data_AF-A0A1G2FV51-F1
#
_entry.id   AF-A0A1G2FV51-F1
#
_cell.length_a   1.000
_cell.length_b   1.000
_cell.length_c   1.000
_cell.angle_alpha   90.00
_cell.angle_beta   90.00
_cell.angle_gamma   90.00
#
_symmetry.space_group_name_H-M   'P 1'
#
loop_
_entity.id
_entity.type
_entity.pdbx_description
1 polymer ?
#
loop_
_entity_poly.entity_id
_entity_poly.type
_entity_poly.pdbx_seq_one_letter_code
_entity_poly.pdbx_strand_id
1 'polypeptide(L)'
;MNNNNKNLILVGIVTILLIGGVAFWFLSQKETEEPLEPIEEKGVVGTAKDISESVPEIQTNVGEEVPEINPLDRANPYKYTNPLR
;
A
#
# COMPACT_ATOMS: atom_id res chain seq x y z
N MET A 1 -8.51 -56.73 -0.48
CA MET A 1 -9.08 -55.48 0.04
C MET A 1 -10.25 -55.07 -0.85
N ASN A 2 -11.46 -55.10 -0.30
CA ASN A 2 -12.71 -54.93 -1.05
C ASN A 2 -12.79 -53.50 -1.60
N ASN A 3 -13.45 -53.28 -2.74
CA ASN A 3 -13.53 -51.95 -3.38
C ASN A 3 -14.10 -50.89 -2.42
N ASN A 4 -15.01 -51.28 -1.55
CA ASN A 4 -15.59 -50.44 -0.51
C ASN A 4 -14.55 -49.94 0.51
N ASN A 5 -13.57 -50.78 0.85
CA ASN A 5 -12.49 -50.44 1.79
C ASN A 5 -11.51 -49.47 1.14
N LYS A 6 -11.24 -49.61 -0.17
CA LYS A 6 -10.40 -48.67 -0.93
C LYS A 6 -11.06 -47.30 -1.03
N ASN A 7 -12.37 -47.25 -1.27
CA ASN A 7 -13.13 -46.01 -1.34
C ASN A 7 -13.19 -45.30 0.02
N LEU A 8 -13.38 -46.03 1.12
CA LEU A 8 -13.34 -45.46 2.48
C LEU A 8 -11.98 -44.83 2.81
N ILE A 9 -10.88 -45.49 2.43
CA ILE A 9 -9.52 -44.95 2.61
C ILE A 9 -9.35 -43.67 1.79
N LEU A 10 -9.81 -43.66 0.54
CA LEU A 10 -9.68 -42.51 -0.36
C LEU A 10 -10.50 -41.31 0.14
N VAL A 11 -11.73 -41.54 0.61
CA VAL A 11 -12.57 -40.52 1.23
C VAL A 11 -11.91 -39.99 2.51
N GLY A 12 -11.35 -40.86 3.34
CA GLY A 12 -10.62 -40.44 4.54
C GLY A 12 -9.44 -39.51 4.22
N ILE A 13 -8.64 -39.85 3.21
CA ILE A 13 -7.50 -39.04 2.77
C ILE A 13 -7.95 -37.67 2.25
N VAL A 14 -8.98 -37.62 1.41
CA VAL A 14 -9.52 -36.36 0.87
C VAL A 14 -10.06 -35.48 1.98
N THR A 15 -10.74 -36.07 2.97
CA THR A 15 -11.31 -35.33 4.11
C THR A 15 -10.21 -34.73 4.98
N ILE A 16 -9.13 -35.49 5.24
CA ILE A 16 -7.96 -35.00 5.99
C ILE A 16 -7.26 -33.87 5.25
N LEU A 17 -7.09 -33.98 3.93
CA LEU A 17 -6.51 -32.93 3.10
C LEU A 17 -7.35 -31.65 3.09
N LEU A 18 -8.67 -31.77 3.03
CA LEU A 18 -9.57 -30.61 3.09
C LEU A 18 -9.52 -29.92 4.45
N ILE A 19 -9.59 -30.68 5.55
CA ILE A 19 -9.53 -30.12 6.90
C ILE A 19 -8.16 -29.50 7.16
N GLY A 20 -7.08 -30.20 6.78
CA GLY A 20 -5.71 -29.71 6.91
C GLY A 20 -5.46 -28.45 6.07
N GLY A 21 -5.95 -28.41 4.84
CA GLY A 21 -5.82 -27.24 3.96
C GLY A 21 -6.58 -26.02 4.49
N VAL A 22 -7.80 -26.20 4.99
CA VAL A 22 -8.59 -25.11 5.59
C VAL A 22 -7.95 -24.63 6.90
N ALA A 23 -7.51 -25.54 7.77
CA ALA A 23 -6.82 -25.19 9.00
C ALA A 23 -5.50 -24.44 8.73
N PHE A 24 -4.73 -24.89 7.74
CA PHE A 24 -3.49 -24.22 7.32
C PHE A 24 -3.75 -22.84 6.74
N TRP A 25 -4.80 -22.65 5.93
CA TRP A 25 -5.20 -21.33 5.43
C TRP A 25 -5.52 -20.39 6.59
N PHE A 26 -6.37 -20.82 7.54
CA PHE A 26 -6.71 -19.98 8.69
C PHE A 26 -5.51 -19.65 9.57
N LEU A 27 -4.54 -20.55 9.71
CA LEU A 27 -3.31 -20.28 10.45
C LEU A 27 -2.40 -19.30 9.70
N SER A 28 -2.25 -19.50 8.38
CA SER A 28 -1.44 -18.63 7.51
C SER A 28 -1.96 -17.18 7.47
N GLN A 29 -3.27 -16.97 7.58
CA GLN A 29 -3.82 -15.61 7.71
C GLN A 29 -3.42 -14.93 9.03
N LYS A 30 -3.24 -15.68 10.12
CA LYS A 30 -2.80 -15.14 11.42
C LYS A 30 -1.30 -14.88 11.46
N GLU A 31 -0.50 -15.72 10.81
CA GLU A 31 0.95 -15.52 10.71
C GLU A 31 1.33 -14.39 9.73
N THR A 32 0.41 -13.99 8.84
CA THR A 32 0.58 -12.78 8.00
C THR A 32 0.43 -11.48 8.80
N GLU A 33 -0.03 -11.54 10.05
CA GLU A 33 -0.12 -10.39 10.97
C GLU A 33 1.13 -10.17 11.84
N GLU A 34 2.14 -11.07 11.81
CA GLU A 34 3.46 -10.75 12.35
C GLU A 34 4.31 -10.08 11.26
N PRO A 35 4.97 -8.94 11.58
CA PRO A 35 5.57 -8.08 10.57
C PRO A 35 6.72 -8.82 9.91
N LEU A 36 6.54 -9.12 8.62
CA LEU A 36 7.63 -9.35 7.70
C LEU A 36 8.63 -8.20 7.90
N GLU A 37 9.84 -8.52 8.34
CA GLU A 37 10.98 -7.60 8.25
C GLU A 37 10.94 -6.95 6.86
N PRO A 38 11.11 -5.62 6.77
CA PRO A 38 10.72 -4.87 5.58
C PRO A 38 11.49 -5.39 4.37
N ILE A 39 10.79 -6.17 3.56
CA ILE A 39 11.18 -6.46 2.19
C ILE A 39 11.00 -5.13 1.48
N GLU A 40 12.14 -4.45 1.30
CA GLU A 40 12.25 -3.32 0.42
C GLU A 40 11.56 -3.67 -0.91
N GLU A 41 10.77 -2.73 -1.42
CA GLU A 41 10.22 -2.71 -2.78
C GLU A 41 8.97 -3.57 -3.05
N LYS A 42 7.79 -3.03 -2.72
CA LYS A 42 6.76 -2.66 -3.73
C LYS A 42 5.47 -2.14 -3.08
N GLY A 43 5.19 -0.86 -3.28
CA GLY A 43 3.82 -0.37 -3.42
C GLY A 43 2.93 -0.39 -2.19
N VAL A 44 3.45 -0.08 -1.00
CA VAL A 44 2.61 0.16 0.18
C VAL A 44 2.25 1.64 0.21
N VAL A 45 0.98 1.93 -0.04
CA VAL A 45 0.38 3.23 0.29
C VAL A 45 0.48 3.35 1.81
N GLY A 46 1.51 4.05 2.28
CA GLY A 46 1.73 4.31 3.70
C GLY A 46 0.47 4.88 4.32
N THR A 47 0.09 4.37 5.49
CA THR A 47 -1.04 4.95 6.21
C THR A 47 -0.70 6.41 6.52
N ALA A 48 -1.68 7.31 6.49
CA ALA A 48 -1.47 8.74 6.73
C ALA A 48 -0.78 9.03 8.08
N LYS A 49 -0.78 8.05 9.00
CA LYS A 49 -0.16 8.12 10.31
C LYS A 49 1.36 7.89 10.26
N ASP A 50 1.82 6.91 9.47
CA ASP A 50 3.25 6.64 9.29
C ASP A 50 3.95 7.77 8.54
N ILE A 51 3.26 8.40 7.58
CA ILE A 51 3.79 9.53 6.81
C ILE A 51 3.88 10.78 7.70
N SER A 52 2.94 10.98 8.63
CA SER A 52 2.94 12.17 9.50
C SER A 52 4.07 12.16 10.55
N GLU A 53 4.55 10.98 10.93
CA GLU A 53 5.66 10.84 11.89
C GLU A 53 7.03 10.93 11.22
N SER A 54 7.10 10.67 9.90
CA SER A 54 8.32 10.76 9.09
C SER A 54 8.51 12.09 8.35
N VAL A 55 7.56 13.02 8.43
CA VAL A 55 7.71 14.34 7.80
C VAL A 55 8.60 15.17 8.73
N PRO A 56 9.87 15.43 8.38
CA PRO A 56 10.65 16.41 9.11
C PRO A 56 9.84 17.71 9.10
N GLU A 57 9.74 18.38 10.24
CA GLU A 57 9.12 19.70 10.32
C GLU A 57 9.68 20.54 9.17
N ILE A 58 8.84 20.79 8.16
CA ILE A 58 9.24 21.60 7.03
C ILE A 58 9.50 22.95 7.67
N GLN A 59 10.77 23.33 7.76
CA GLN A 59 11.18 24.68 8.08
C GLN A 59 10.77 25.55 6.90
N THR A 60 9.46 25.73 6.71
CA THR A 60 8.93 26.80 5.90
C THR A 60 9.46 28.03 6.57
N ASN A 61 10.31 28.76 5.88
CA ASN A 61 10.83 30.03 6.35
C ASN A 61 9.60 30.95 6.42
N VAL A 62 8.87 30.95 7.54
CA VAL A 62 7.54 31.58 7.68
C VAL A 62 7.62 33.10 7.45
N GLY A 63 8.83 33.66 7.45
CA GLY A 63 9.12 35.05 7.11
C GLY A 63 9.80 35.29 5.76
N GLU A 64 9.98 34.27 4.91
CA GLU A 64 10.49 34.49 3.55
C GLU A 64 9.33 34.91 2.64
N GLU A 65 9.36 36.17 2.19
CA GLU A 65 8.38 36.71 1.27
C GLU A 65 8.42 35.92 -0.04
N VAL A 66 7.39 35.11 -0.27
CA VAL A 66 7.17 34.48 -1.56
C VAL A 66 7.00 35.60 -2.58
N PRO A 67 7.73 35.57 -3.71
CA PRO A 67 7.58 36.59 -4.74
C PRO A 67 6.11 36.76 -5.12
N GLU A 68 5.63 38.00 -5.10
CA GLU A 68 4.23 38.31 -5.44
C GLU A 68 3.86 37.88 -6.86
N ILE A 69 4.86 37.82 -7.74
CA ILE A 69 4.72 37.36 -9.12
C ILE A 69 5.41 36.02 -9.33
N ASN A 70 4.67 35.07 -9.87
CA ASN A 70 5.24 33.81 -10.31
C ASN A 70 6.26 34.09 -11.45
N PRO A 71 7.49 33.59 -11.39
CA PRO A 71 8.49 33.81 -12.43
C PRO A 71 8.02 33.36 -13.83
N LEU A 72 7.15 32.35 -13.93
CA LEU A 72 6.56 31.93 -15.21
C LEU A 72 5.67 33.02 -15.83
N ASP A 73 5.05 33.83 -14.98
CA ASP A 73 4.17 34.91 -15.40
C ASP A 73 4.92 36.17 -15.81
N ARG A 74 6.17 36.35 -15.34
CA ARG A 74 7.03 37.47 -15.77
C ARG A 74 7.37 37.40 -17.25
N ALA A 75 7.38 36.20 -17.84
CA ALA A 75 7.66 35.99 -19.25
C ALA A 75 6.46 36.28 -20.16
N ASN A 76 5.25 36.44 -19.61
CA ASN A 76 4.05 36.73 -20.40
C ASN A 76 3.71 38.24 -20.38
N PRO A 77 4.10 39.00 -21.42
CA PRO A 77 3.84 40.44 -21.48
C PRO A 77 2.35 40.78 -21.58
N TYR A 78 1.49 39.81 -21.89
CA TYR A 78 0.06 40.03 -22.05
C TYR A 78 -0.77 39.70 -20.82
N LYS A 79 -0.14 39.24 -19.73
CA LYS A 79 -0.86 38.83 -18.51
C LYS A 79 -1.54 40.02 -17.81
N TYR A 80 -0.89 41.17 -17.76
CA TYR A 80 -1.38 42.37 -17.06
C TYR A 80 -1.75 43.51 -18.01
N THR A 81 -1.27 43.46 -19.25
CA THR A 81 -1.54 44.45 -20.30
C THR A 81 -2.07 43.76 -21.54
N ASN A 82 -3.37 43.91 -21.81
CA ASN A 82 -3.97 43.42 -23.05
C ASN A 82 -3.91 44.55 -24.10
N PRO A 83 -3.12 44.40 -25.19
CA PRO A 83 -2.97 45.45 -26.21
C PRO A 83 -4.21 45.63 -27.10
N LEU A 84 -5.23 44.78 -26.95
CA LEU A 84 -6.46 44.80 -27.75
C LEU A 84 -7.66 45.35 -26.97
N ARG A 85 -7.44 45.91 -25.77
CA ARG A 85 -8.49 46.47 -24.92
C ARG A 85 -8.45 47.99 -24.89
#